data_AF-A0A7C6WN25-F1
#
_entry.id   AF-A0A7C6WN25-F1
#
_cell.length_a   1.000
_cell.length_b   1.000
_cell.length_c   1.000
_cell.angle_alpha   90.00
_cell.angle_beta   90.00
_cell.angle_gamma   90.00
#
_symmetry.space_group_name_H-M   'P 1'
#
loop_
_entity.id
_entity.type
_entity.pdbx_description
1 polymer ?
#
loop_
_entity_poly.entity_id
_entity_poly.type
_entity_poly.pdbx_seq_one_letter_code
_entity_poly.pdbx_strand_id
1 'polypeptide(L)'
;MVFNKLNLKYFGRFQNQEIELKPGINLIYGENEAGKSTIHTFIKGMLFGIERARGRAVATKEDIYQRYLPWDYPGAYGGSMDIRVDDKVYRIERSFHANDKYFKIFNIETGREVILNDDHISELIPGFTESTYRNTISVEQLRASTDVELASQVGNYIANLSVSKNNELNVSKAVKVLMAKRKSLEKTLDQKEILSLEVLIKEGHEKEEKLEALTKERQEILILKETLLKEKATLEKASEGEEARRMEQLPAIIENYKNYSELNREVEDIKNLKSKSEERIEGLELTNRDSVEPIRKPLISQVIAGIVSIVSALICLITLGINTAGIISAIACVLIGLAIIVTINYRFINYKRNLEQASNNKEIMIANDIDKAREQLDLLRRRETETEDRLDAKYEQIMKYLQHFLEAEELSEDIMVKLQKIIMDKRQGLSVSVSDINEKLNANQIVIEKLNWEIELLEDNEDELNRNKHSYEKLIQRQEEDKL
;
A
#
# COMPACT_ATOMS: atom_id res chain seq x y z
N MET A 1 86.38 -45.24 -28.24
CA MET A 1 86.62 -44.58 -29.54
C MET A 1 87.82 -43.66 -29.41
N VAL A 2 88.75 -43.67 -30.37
CA VAL A 2 89.93 -42.78 -30.41
C VAL A 2 90.08 -42.23 -31.83
N PHE A 3 90.44 -40.96 -31.98
CA PHE A 3 90.76 -40.35 -33.28
C PHE A 3 92.26 -40.50 -33.56
N ASN A 4 92.61 -41.03 -34.72
CA ASN A 4 94.00 -41.32 -35.09
C ASN A 4 94.54 -40.32 -36.12
N LYS A 5 93.72 -39.93 -37.10
CA LYS A 5 94.15 -39.09 -38.21
C LYS A 5 93.01 -38.24 -38.74
N LEU A 6 93.28 -36.97 -38.99
CA LEU A 6 92.35 -36.02 -39.63
C LEU A 6 92.94 -35.60 -40.97
N ASN A 7 92.17 -35.70 -42.05
CA ASN A 7 92.54 -35.20 -43.37
C ASN A 7 91.47 -34.19 -43.81
N LEU A 8 91.81 -32.91 -43.70
CA LEU A 8 90.97 -31.80 -44.13
C LEU A 8 91.28 -31.51 -45.61
N LYS A 9 90.53 -32.14 -46.52
CA LYS A 9 90.72 -32.01 -47.96
C LYS A 9 90.47 -30.57 -48.43
N TYR A 10 89.26 -30.06 -48.23
CA TYR A 10 88.97 -28.63 -48.35
C TYR A 10 87.90 -28.30 -47.32
N PHE A 11 88.27 -27.63 -46.22
CA PHE A 11 87.35 -27.28 -45.13
C PHE A 11 87.73 -25.95 -44.48
N GLY A 12 86.90 -24.93 -44.69
CA GLY A 12 87.20 -23.56 -44.31
C GLY A 12 88.50 -23.08 -44.95
N ARG A 13 89.49 -22.77 -44.12
CA ARG A 13 90.81 -22.29 -44.56
C ARG A 13 91.80 -23.41 -44.90
N PHE A 14 91.51 -24.66 -44.55
CA PHE A 14 92.44 -25.77 -44.74
C PHE A 14 92.24 -26.39 -46.12
N GLN A 15 93.36 -26.60 -46.82
CA GLN A 15 93.42 -27.26 -48.12
C GLN A 15 94.47 -28.38 -48.03
N ASN A 16 94.02 -29.63 -48.16
CA ASN A 16 94.79 -30.87 -48.05
C ASN A 16 95.68 -30.93 -46.81
N GLN A 17 95.14 -30.52 -45.65
CA GLN A 17 95.86 -30.56 -44.38
C GLN A 17 95.68 -31.91 -43.70
N GLU A 18 96.79 -32.54 -43.36
CA GLU A 18 96.81 -33.79 -42.60
C GLU A 18 97.29 -33.53 -41.16
N ILE A 19 96.61 -34.16 -40.19
CA ILE A 19 96.94 -34.09 -38.77
C ILE A 19 96.91 -35.50 -38.20
N GLU A 20 98.06 -35.98 -37.71
CA GLU A 20 98.16 -37.25 -37.01
C GLU A 20 98.03 -37.02 -35.50
N LEU A 21 97.12 -37.75 -34.87
CA LEU A 21 96.82 -37.68 -33.44
C LEU A 21 97.49 -38.86 -32.73
N LYS A 22 98.21 -38.56 -31.65
CA LYS A 22 98.91 -39.55 -30.83
C LYS A 22 98.08 -39.94 -29.60
N PRO A 23 98.29 -41.13 -29.02
CA PRO A 23 97.70 -41.46 -27.73
C PRO A 23 98.08 -40.41 -26.65
N GLY A 24 97.13 -40.07 -25.78
CA GLY A 24 97.32 -39.06 -24.73
C GLY A 24 96.80 -37.68 -25.12
N ILE A 25 97.52 -36.62 -24.74
CA ILE A 25 97.10 -35.23 -24.93
C ILE A 25 97.73 -34.67 -26.21
N ASN A 26 96.88 -34.25 -27.15
CA ASN A 26 97.30 -33.58 -28.38
C ASN A 26 97.07 -32.06 -28.25
N LEU A 27 98.14 -31.27 -28.26
CA LEU A 27 98.05 -29.81 -28.19
C LEU A 27 98.10 -29.19 -29.58
N ILE A 28 96.97 -28.63 -30.03
CA ILE A 28 96.86 -27.88 -31.29
C ILE A 28 96.96 -26.38 -30.96
N TYR A 29 98.07 -25.76 -31.33
CA TYR A 29 98.33 -24.34 -31.08
C TYR A 29 98.57 -23.56 -32.37
N GLY A 30 98.45 -22.24 -32.28
CA GLY A 30 98.59 -21.30 -33.39
C GLY A 30 97.99 -19.95 -33.03
N GLU A 31 98.21 -18.93 -33.85
CA GLU A 31 97.67 -17.58 -33.64
C GLU A 31 96.13 -17.54 -33.64
N ASN A 32 95.54 -16.41 -33.26
CA ASN A 32 94.12 -16.21 -33.48
C ASN A 32 93.80 -16.37 -34.97
N GLU A 33 92.64 -16.95 -35.27
CA GLU A 33 92.24 -17.26 -36.65
C GLU A 33 93.11 -18.34 -37.35
N ALA A 34 94.04 -18.97 -36.63
CA ALA A 34 94.79 -20.15 -37.07
C ALA A 34 93.92 -21.42 -37.29
N GLY A 35 92.60 -21.30 -37.31
CA GLY A 35 91.70 -22.42 -37.63
C GLY A 35 91.60 -23.50 -36.56
N LYS A 36 92.02 -23.23 -35.32
CA LYS A 36 91.90 -24.18 -34.19
C LYS A 36 90.45 -24.63 -33.98
N SER A 37 89.52 -23.67 -33.90
CA SER A 37 88.08 -23.96 -33.81
C SER A 37 87.53 -24.61 -35.08
N THR A 38 88.14 -24.37 -36.25
CA THR A 38 87.78 -25.02 -37.51
C THR A 38 88.06 -26.52 -37.47
N ILE A 39 89.17 -26.96 -36.86
CA ILE A 39 89.47 -28.38 -36.66
C ILE A 39 88.43 -29.03 -35.74
N HIS A 40 88.04 -28.34 -34.66
CA HIS A 40 87.00 -28.83 -33.75
C HIS A 40 85.64 -29.00 -34.47
N THR A 41 85.24 -28.02 -35.27
CA THR A 41 84.03 -28.11 -36.10
C THR A 41 84.15 -29.20 -37.17
N PHE A 42 85.33 -29.39 -37.77
CA PHE A 42 85.58 -30.45 -38.74
C PHE A 42 85.35 -31.84 -38.14
N ILE A 43 85.87 -32.12 -36.94
CA ILE A 43 85.64 -33.40 -36.25
C ILE A 43 84.13 -33.64 -36.06
N LYS A 44 83.40 -32.64 -35.54
CA LYS A 44 81.95 -32.73 -35.36
C LYS A 44 81.24 -33.00 -36.70
N GLY A 45 81.63 -32.28 -37.75
CA GLY A 45 81.09 -32.45 -39.10
C GLY A 45 81.37 -33.83 -39.68
N MET A 46 82.57 -34.39 -39.48
CA MET A 46 82.90 -35.74 -39.94
C MET A 46 82.00 -36.81 -39.31
N LEU A 47 81.66 -36.65 -38.03
CA LEU A 47 80.83 -37.60 -37.27
C LEU A 47 79.33 -37.49 -37.62
N PHE A 48 78.77 -36.28 -37.59
CA PHE A 48 77.31 -36.07 -37.66
C PHE A 48 76.84 -35.36 -38.93
N GLY A 49 77.76 -34.88 -39.76
CA GLY A 49 77.46 -34.09 -40.94
C GLY A 49 77.32 -32.61 -40.66
N ILE A 50 77.25 -31.83 -41.74
CA ILE A 50 76.94 -30.40 -41.72
C ILE A 50 75.82 -30.18 -42.72
N GLU A 51 74.72 -29.60 -42.28
CA GLU A 51 73.56 -29.33 -43.13
C GLU A 51 73.51 -27.87 -43.53
N ARG A 52 73.06 -27.64 -44.77
CA ARG A 52 72.82 -26.29 -45.26
C ARG A 52 71.56 -25.74 -44.59
N ALA A 53 71.70 -24.63 -43.88
CA ALA A 53 70.55 -23.95 -43.25
C ALA A 53 69.50 -23.56 -44.32
N ARG A 54 68.21 -23.64 -43.96
CA ARG A 54 67.07 -23.24 -44.81
C ARG A 54 66.26 -22.13 -44.16
N GLY A 55 65.66 -21.25 -44.98
CA GLY A 55 64.75 -20.20 -44.50
C GLY A 55 65.45 -19.07 -43.73
N ARG A 56 64.82 -18.56 -42.67
CA ARG A 56 65.33 -17.40 -41.88
C ARG A 56 66.68 -17.65 -41.20
N ALA A 57 67.09 -18.92 -41.06
CA ALA A 57 68.39 -19.30 -40.50
C ALA A 57 69.59 -19.05 -41.44
N VAL A 58 69.35 -18.74 -42.72
CA VAL A 58 70.42 -18.38 -43.67
C VAL A 58 71.02 -17.00 -43.37
N ALA A 59 70.27 -16.13 -42.69
CA ALA A 59 70.69 -14.76 -42.36
C ALA A 59 71.37 -14.64 -40.98
N THR A 60 71.52 -15.74 -40.23
CA THR A 60 72.13 -15.74 -38.89
C THR A 60 73.59 -16.23 -38.96
N LYS A 61 74.39 -15.89 -37.94
CA LYS A 61 75.79 -16.36 -37.76
C LYS A 61 75.93 -17.90 -37.60
N GLU A 62 74.83 -18.64 -37.73
CA GLU A 62 74.71 -20.09 -37.48
C GLU A 62 74.73 -20.94 -38.75
N ASP A 63 74.84 -20.34 -39.95
CA ASP A 63 75.06 -21.11 -41.19
C ASP A 63 76.50 -21.65 -41.26
N ILE A 64 76.74 -22.71 -40.49
CA ILE A 64 78.01 -23.44 -40.41
C ILE A 64 78.42 -23.95 -41.79
N TYR A 65 77.45 -24.37 -42.61
CA TYR A 65 77.71 -24.87 -43.96
C TYR A 65 78.39 -23.81 -44.83
N GLN A 66 77.80 -22.61 -44.93
CA GLN A 66 78.37 -21.54 -45.74
C GLN A 66 79.70 -21.03 -45.19
N ARG A 67 79.84 -20.98 -43.87
CA ARG A 67 81.05 -20.47 -43.20
C ARG A 67 82.31 -21.27 -43.55
N TYR A 68 82.19 -22.59 -43.71
CA TYR A 68 83.32 -23.48 -43.98
C TYR A 68 83.38 -23.98 -45.43
N LEU A 69 82.46 -23.52 -46.29
CA LEU A 69 82.49 -23.82 -47.72
C LEU A 69 83.76 -23.18 -48.36
N PRO A 70 84.63 -23.95 -49.02
CA PRO A 70 85.79 -23.43 -49.73
C PRO A 70 85.37 -22.56 -50.93
N TRP A 71 86.00 -21.41 -51.10
CA TRP A 71 85.69 -20.46 -52.19
C TRP A 71 86.28 -20.91 -53.53
N ASP A 72 87.54 -21.36 -53.53
CA ASP A 72 88.28 -21.69 -54.76
C ASP A 72 87.84 -23.04 -55.36
N TYR A 73 87.45 -24.00 -54.52
CA TYR A 73 87.09 -25.34 -54.96
C TYR A 73 85.93 -25.94 -54.14
N PRO A 74 84.69 -25.42 -54.28
CA PRO A 74 83.53 -25.84 -53.49
C PRO A 74 83.19 -27.33 -53.62
N GLY A 75 83.43 -27.91 -54.80
CA GLY A 75 83.13 -29.32 -55.08
C GLY A 75 83.97 -30.33 -54.30
N ALA A 76 85.11 -29.93 -53.72
CA ALA A 76 85.91 -30.81 -52.87
C ALA A 76 85.66 -30.60 -51.37
N TYR A 77 84.57 -29.91 -51.01
CA TYR A 77 84.21 -29.64 -49.62
C TYR A 77 83.97 -30.96 -48.87
N GLY A 78 84.95 -31.37 -48.07
CA GLY A 78 84.99 -32.71 -47.51
C GLY A 78 86.32 -33.03 -46.84
N GLY A 79 86.46 -34.28 -46.41
CA GLY A 79 87.66 -34.78 -45.79
C GLY A 79 87.51 -36.25 -45.38
N SER A 80 88.55 -36.76 -44.72
CA SER A 80 88.53 -38.08 -44.12
C SER A 80 89.06 -38.06 -42.69
N MET A 81 88.65 -39.04 -41.89
CA MET A 81 89.05 -39.18 -40.51
C MET A 81 89.21 -40.65 -40.15
N ASP A 82 90.37 -41.02 -39.61
CA ASP A 82 90.63 -42.37 -39.13
C ASP A 82 90.31 -42.46 -37.64
N ILE A 83 89.47 -43.42 -37.28
CA ILE A 83 89.02 -43.68 -35.91
C ILE A 83 89.31 -45.12 -35.53
N ARG A 84 89.68 -45.33 -34.27
CA ARG A 84 89.75 -46.66 -33.66
C ARG A 84 88.51 -46.89 -32.80
N VAL A 85 87.78 -47.96 -33.11
CA VAL A 85 86.65 -48.46 -32.32
C VAL A 85 87.01 -49.88 -31.92
N ASP A 86 87.09 -50.12 -30.62
CA ASP A 86 87.67 -51.32 -30.03
C ASP A 86 89.09 -51.58 -30.61
N ASP A 87 89.32 -52.75 -31.22
CA ASP A 87 90.61 -53.12 -31.81
C ASP A 87 90.72 -52.82 -33.32
N LYS A 88 89.67 -52.29 -33.95
CA LYS A 88 89.62 -52.08 -35.41
C LYS A 88 89.77 -50.60 -35.77
N VAL A 89 90.47 -50.35 -36.88
CA VAL A 89 90.62 -49.00 -37.44
C VAL A 89 89.70 -48.81 -38.64
N TYR A 90 88.92 -47.74 -38.60
CA TYR A 90 87.99 -47.34 -39.65
C TYR A 90 88.36 -45.98 -40.20
N ARG A 91 88.25 -45.81 -41.52
CA ARG A 91 88.33 -44.52 -42.20
C ARG A 91 86.93 -44.04 -42.53
N ILE A 92 86.57 -42.90 -41.97
CA ILE A 92 85.37 -42.15 -42.35
C ILE A 92 85.75 -41.23 -43.51
N GLU A 93 85.04 -41.31 -44.62
CA GLU A 93 85.12 -40.34 -45.72
C GLU A 93 83.78 -39.62 -45.85
N ARG A 94 83.82 -38.30 -45.94
CA ARG A 94 82.61 -37.48 -46.03
C ARG A 94 82.81 -36.34 -47.01
N SER A 95 81.84 -36.20 -47.91
CA SER A 95 81.63 -34.97 -48.67
C SER A 95 80.51 -34.18 -48.03
N PHE A 96 80.80 -32.91 -47.74
CA PHE A 96 79.83 -31.95 -47.23
C PHE A 96 79.10 -31.24 -48.35
N HIS A 97 79.62 -31.25 -49.59
CA HIS A 97 79.04 -30.47 -50.69
C HIS A 97 77.59 -30.89 -50.99
N ALA A 98 76.66 -29.94 -51.02
CA ALA A 98 75.22 -30.21 -51.11
C ALA A 98 74.80 -31.03 -52.34
N ASN A 99 75.52 -30.92 -53.47
CA ASN A 99 75.21 -31.65 -54.70
C ASN A 99 75.94 -33.00 -54.82
N ASP A 100 76.88 -33.30 -53.93
CA ASP A 100 77.69 -34.53 -53.95
C ASP A 100 77.93 -35.03 -52.51
N LYS A 101 76.87 -35.00 -51.69
CA LYS A 101 76.94 -35.35 -50.26
C LYS A 101 77.00 -36.87 -50.13
N TYR A 102 78.01 -37.38 -49.45
CA TYR A 102 78.11 -38.79 -49.07
C TYR A 102 78.78 -38.96 -47.72
N PHE A 103 78.55 -40.11 -47.10
CA PHE A 103 79.20 -40.56 -45.90
C PHE A 103 79.52 -42.03 -46.05
N LYS A 104 80.80 -42.38 -45.99
CA LYS A 104 81.27 -43.76 -46.17
C LYS A 104 82.23 -44.12 -45.08
N ILE A 105 82.20 -45.38 -44.66
CA ILE A 105 83.12 -45.92 -43.66
C ILE A 105 83.82 -47.13 -44.24
N PHE A 106 85.15 -47.14 -44.22
CA PHE A 106 85.97 -48.25 -44.68
C PHE A 106 86.72 -48.86 -43.50
N ASN A 107 86.73 -50.19 -43.40
CA ASN A 107 87.63 -50.86 -42.49
C ASN A 107 89.03 -50.91 -43.12
N ILE A 108 90.04 -50.33 -42.46
CA ILE A 108 91.37 -50.14 -43.05
C ILE A 108 92.11 -51.47 -43.27
N GLU A 109 91.91 -52.45 -42.37
CA GLU A 109 92.59 -53.75 -42.44
C GLU A 109 92.07 -54.62 -43.59
N THR A 110 90.77 -54.56 -43.85
CA THR A 110 90.12 -55.39 -44.88
C THR A 110 89.89 -54.66 -46.20
N GLY A 111 89.99 -53.33 -46.20
CA GLY A 111 89.68 -52.47 -47.35
C GLY A 111 88.19 -52.45 -47.73
N ARG A 112 87.30 -53.05 -46.95
CA ARG A 112 85.86 -53.17 -47.25
C ARG A 112 85.07 -52.00 -46.67
N GLU A 113 84.08 -51.53 -47.44
CA GLU A 113 83.08 -50.56 -47.00
C GLU A 113 82.12 -51.20 -45.99
N VAL A 114 81.83 -50.49 -44.90
CA VAL A 114 80.82 -50.84 -43.91
C VAL A 114 79.51 -50.18 -44.35
N ILE A 115 78.56 -50.99 -44.79
CA ILE A 115 77.25 -50.52 -45.24
C ILE A 115 76.41 -50.17 -44.00
N LEU A 116 76.00 -48.91 -43.90
CA LEU A 116 75.10 -48.39 -42.86
C LEU A 116 73.70 -48.20 -43.46
N ASN A 117 72.65 -48.33 -42.65
CA ASN A 117 71.28 -48.18 -43.14
C ASN A 117 70.83 -46.70 -43.22
N ASP A 118 71.20 -45.89 -42.22
CA ASP A 118 70.75 -44.49 -42.07
C ASP A 118 71.91 -43.48 -42.20
N ASP A 119 73.06 -43.88 -42.75
CA ASP A 119 74.28 -43.06 -42.88
C ASP A 119 74.70 -42.38 -41.55
N HIS A 120 74.45 -43.05 -40.42
CA HIS A 120 74.71 -42.53 -39.07
C HIS A 120 75.79 -43.33 -38.34
N ILE A 121 76.73 -42.62 -37.71
CA ILE A 121 77.81 -43.26 -36.95
C ILE A 121 77.32 -44.07 -35.74
N SER A 122 76.08 -43.82 -35.27
CA SER A 122 75.46 -44.55 -34.17
C SER A 122 75.25 -46.04 -34.47
N GLU A 123 75.21 -46.45 -35.74
CA GLU A 123 75.19 -47.86 -36.13
C GLU A 123 76.54 -48.56 -35.91
N LEU A 124 77.65 -47.82 -36.06
CA LEU A 124 79.00 -48.32 -35.75
C LEU A 124 79.29 -48.28 -34.24
N ILE A 125 78.75 -47.27 -33.55
CA ILE A 125 78.95 -47.05 -32.10
C ILE A 125 77.58 -46.80 -31.45
N PRO A 126 76.92 -47.84 -30.90
CA PRO A 126 75.60 -47.70 -30.29
C PRO A 126 75.55 -46.61 -29.20
N GLY A 127 74.55 -45.73 -29.28
CA GLY A 127 74.36 -44.62 -28.33
C GLY A 127 75.22 -43.37 -28.59
N PHE A 128 76.09 -43.40 -29.61
CA PHE A 128 76.90 -42.25 -30.00
C PHE A 128 76.12 -41.30 -30.92
N THR A 129 75.34 -40.42 -30.32
CA THR A 129 74.56 -39.37 -31.00
C THR A 129 75.25 -38.01 -30.93
N GLU A 130 74.81 -37.05 -31.74
CA GLU A 130 75.33 -35.67 -31.70
C GLU A 130 75.15 -35.02 -30.32
N SER A 131 74.02 -35.32 -29.64
CA SER A 131 73.75 -34.81 -28.30
C SER A 131 74.69 -35.37 -27.25
N THR A 132 74.98 -36.69 -27.27
CA THR A 132 75.98 -37.31 -26.39
C THR A 132 77.37 -36.73 -26.65
N TYR A 133 77.75 -36.54 -27.91
CA TYR A 133 79.03 -35.93 -28.25
C TYR A 133 79.15 -34.49 -27.73
N ARG A 134 78.15 -33.64 -27.96
CA ARG A 134 78.15 -32.23 -27.52
C ARG A 134 78.12 -32.08 -26.00
N ASN A 135 77.40 -32.95 -25.30
CA ASN A 135 77.21 -32.80 -23.86
C ASN A 135 78.32 -33.46 -23.03
N THR A 136 79.04 -34.44 -23.57
CA THR A 136 79.96 -35.30 -22.78
C THR A 136 81.39 -35.34 -23.30
N ILE A 137 81.62 -35.15 -24.60
CA ILE A 137 82.95 -35.32 -25.22
C ILE A 137 83.52 -34.00 -25.75
N SER A 138 82.65 -33.12 -26.24
CA SER A 138 83.03 -31.85 -26.87
C SER A 138 82.72 -30.68 -25.94
N VAL A 139 83.75 -30.03 -25.41
CA VAL A 139 83.60 -28.81 -24.61
C VAL A 139 83.88 -27.60 -25.51
N GLU A 140 82.83 -26.89 -25.88
CA GLU A 140 82.93 -25.67 -26.69
C GLU A 140 83.41 -24.47 -25.85
N GLN A 141 83.82 -23.39 -26.52
CA GLN A 141 84.25 -22.16 -25.86
C GLN A 141 83.08 -21.55 -25.05
N LEU A 142 83.29 -21.36 -23.74
CA LEU A 142 82.30 -20.75 -22.84
C LEU A 142 81.89 -19.35 -23.34
N ARG A 143 80.59 -19.15 -23.54
CA ARG A 143 80.00 -17.82 -23.82
C ARG A 143 79.63 -17.16 -22.49
N ALA A 144 80.03 -15.92 -22.28
CA ALA A 144 79.59 -15.14 -21.12
C ALA A 144 78.07 -14.94 -21.20
N SER A 145 77.32 -15.53 -20.27
CA SER A 145 75.85 -15.47 -20.21
C SER A 145 75.44 -14.79 -18.91
N THR A 146 74.36 -14.01 -18.92
CA THR A 146 73.85 -13.31 -17.71
C THR A 146 73.17 -14.28 -16.73
N ASP A 147 73.09 -13.93 -15.45
CA ASP A 147 72.55 -14.82 -14.38
C ASP A 147 71.13 -15.33 -14.65
N VAL A 148 70.27 -14.52 -15.27
CA VAL A 148 68.86 -14.86 -15.58
C VAL A 148 68.77 -15.88 -16.72
N GLU A 149 69.62 -15.74 -17.74
CA GLU A 149 69.69 -16.68 -18.85
C GLU A 149 70.27 -18.02 -18.38
N LEU A 150 71.27 -17.98 -17.50
CA LEU A 150 71.87 -19.17 -16.90
C LEU A 150 70.84 -19.94 -16.07
N ALA A 151 70.07 -19.28 -15.20
CA ALA A 151 69.04 -19.92 -14.38
C ALA A 151 67.95 -20.59 -15.22
N SER A 152 67.52 -19.92 -16.30
CA SER A 152 66.56 -20.48 -17.27
C SER A 152 67.12 -21.68 -18.02
N GLN A 153 68.38 -21.61 -18.46
CA GLN A 153 69.05 -22.72 -19.15
C GLN A 153 69.23 -23.94 -18.22
N VAL A 154 69.63 -23.72 -16.96
CA VAL A 154 69.76 -24.78 -15.96
C VAL A 154 68.40 -25.40 -15.62
N GLY A 155 67.37 -24.58 -15.42
CA GLY A 155 66.01 -25.07 -15.16
C GLY A 155 65.45 -25.92 -16.31
N ASN A 156 65.64 -25.47 -17.55
CA ASN A 156 65.26 -26.25 -18.74
C ASN A 156 66.10 -27.52 -18.89
N TYR A 157 67.40 -27.48 -18.54
CA TYR A 157 68.27 -28.66 -18.56
C TYR A 157 67.81 -29.73 -17.56
N ILE A 158 67.50 -29.34 -16.31
CA ILE A 158 67.02 -30.26 -15.27
C ILE A 158 65.65 -30.86 -15.66
N ALA A 159 64.74 -30.05 -16.18
CA ALA A 159 63.42 -30.52 -16.60
C ALA A 159 63.51 -31.53 -17.76
N ASN A 160 64.37 -31.28 -18.75
CA ASN A 160 64.59 -32.19 -19.87
C ASN A 160 65.34 -33.48 -19.45
N LEU A 161 66.21 -33.42 -18.43
CA LEU A 161 66.82 -34.63 -17.86
C LEU A 161 65.79 -35.54 -17.16
N SER A 162 64.79 -34.94 -16.52
CA SER A 162 63.76 -35.66 -15.77
C SER A 162 62.62 -36.19 -16.66
N VAL A 163 62.27 -35.45 -17.72
CA VAL A 163 61.08 -35.74 -18.53
C VAL A 163 61.43 -35.92 -20.01
N SER A 164 61.57 -37.19 -20.39
CA SER A 164 61.46 -37.79 -21.73
C SER A 164 62.75 -38.17 -22.48
N LYS A 165 62.72 -39.40 -22.99
CA LYS A 165 63.60 -39.93 -24.04
C LYS A 165 63.29 -39.37 -25.44
N ASN A 166 62.37 -38.41 -25.60
CA ASN A 166 62.08 -37.76 -26.88
C ASN A 166 61.35 -36.40 -26.68
N ASN A 167 62.00 -35.34 -27.15
CA ASN A 167 61.55 -33.96 -27.40
C ASN A 167 61.51 -32.91 -26.26
N GLU A 168 62.38 -31.92 -26.47
CA GLU A 168 62.57 -30.59 -25.89
C GLU A 168 61.32 -29.92 -25.30
N LEU A 169 61.17 -29.98 -23.97
CA LEU A 169 60.17 -29.20 -23.23
C LEU A 169 60.76 -27.86 -22.79
N ASN A 170 60.07 -26.76 -23.13
CA ASN A 170 60.42 -25.42 -22.67
C ASN A 170 59.46 -25.01 -21.53
N VAL A 171 59.91 -25.19 -20.29
CA VAL A 171 59.11 -24.97 -19.07
C VAL A 171 58.69 -23.50 -18.95
N SER A 172 59.58 -22.58 -19.27
CA SER A 172 59.30 -21.14 -19.21
C SER A 172 58.16 -20.73 -20.15
N LYS A 173 58.06 -21.35 -21.34
CA LYS A 173 56.95 -21.10 -22.27
C LYS A 173 55.63 -21.65 -21.74
N ALA A 174 55.64 -22.85 -21.14
CA ALA A 174 54.43 -23.46 -20.57
C ALA A 174 53.85 -22.63 -19.42
N VAL A 175 54.69 -22.16 -18.48
CA VAL A 175 54.25 -21.31 -17.36
C VAL A 175 53.65 -19.99 -17.86
N LYS A 176 54.29 -19.35 -18.86
CA LYS A 176 53.76 -18.12 -19.48
C LYS A 176 52.39 -18.33 -20.12
N VAL A 177 52.19 -19.46 -20.82
CA VAL A 177 50.89 -19.79 -21.44
C VAL A 177 49.81 -20.02 -20.38
N LEU A 178 50.13 -20.72 -19.28
CA LEU A 178 49.19 -20.97 -18.19
C LEU A 178 48.82 -19.69 -17.44
N MET A 179 49.79 -18.81 -17.17
CA MET A 179 49.53 -17.49 -16.57
C MET A 179 48.63 -16.63 -17.45
N ALA A 180 48.91 -16.58 -18.77
CA ALA A 180 48.08 -15.85 -19.72
C ALA A 180 46.64 -16.40 -19.75
N LYS A 181 46.48 -17.73 -19.69
CA LYS A 181 45.17 -18.38 -19.69
C LYS A 181 44.40 -18.15 -18.39
N ARG A 182 45.08 -18.10 -17.24
CA ARG A 182 44.49 -17.73 -15.95
C ARG A 182 43.96 -16.28 -15.99
N LYS A 183 44.81 -15.33 -16.40
CA LYS A 183 44.44 -13.91 -16.50
C LYS A 183 43.28 -13.69 -17.48
N SER A 184 43.20 -14.44 -18.59
CA SER A 184 42.06 -14.35 -19.51
C SER A 184 40.75 -14.90 -18.92
N LEU A 185 40.83 -15.95 -18.09
CA LEU A 185 39.65 -16.52 -17.43
C LEU A 185 39.15 -15.61 -16.29
N GLU A 186 40.05 -15.10 -15.45
CA GLU A 186 39.75 -14.12 -14.39
C GLU A 186 39.03 -12.90 -14.97
N LYS A 187 39.57 -12.31 -16.04
CA LYS A 187 38.94 -11.17 -16.72
C LYS A 187 37.53 -11.46 -17.25
N THR A 188 37.27 -12.68 -17.71
CA THR A 188 35.95 -13.09 -18.23
C THR A 188 34.94 -13.29 -17.09
N LEU A 189 35.39 -13.83 -15.95
CA LEU A 189 34.60 -13.97 -14.73
C LEU A 189 34.23 -12.60 -14.16
N ASP A 190 35.20 -11.70 -14.03
CA ASP A 190 34.97 -10.33 -13.56
C ASP A 190 33.98 -9.57 -14.46
N GLN A 191 34.10 -9.70 -15.78
CA GLN A 191 33.13 -9.07 -16.70
C GLN A 191 31.70 -9.58 -16.51
N LYS A 192 31.53 -10.88 -16.22
CA LYS A 192 30.21 -11.46 -16.00
C LYS A 192 29.62 -11.01 -14.66
N GLU A 193 30.44 -10.93 -13.61
CA GLU A 193 30.03 -10.41 -12.31
C GLU A 193 29.66 -8.92 -12.39
N ILE A 194 30.46 -8.10 -13.07
CA ILE A 194 30.18 -6.67 -13.32
C ILE A 194 28.82 -6.51 -14.00
N LEU A 195 28.55 -7.23 -15.09
CA LEU A 195 27.26 -7.17 -15.79
C LEU A 195 26.09 -7.58 -14.88
N SER A 196 26.28 -8.59 -14.02
CA SER A 196 25.23 -8.99 -13.07
C SER A 196 24.98 -7.93 -12.00
N LEU A 197 26.04 -7.28 -11.51
CA LEU A 197 25.93 -6.19 -10.53
C LEU A 197 25.30 -4.94 -11.15
N GLU A 198 25.59 -4.60 -12.41
CA GLU A 198 24.91 -3.51 -13.12
C GLU A 198 23.39 -3.71 -13.18
N VAL A 199 22.95 -4.95 -13.46
CA VAL A 199 21.51 -5.30 -13.45
C VAL A 199 20.92 -5.14 -12.05
N LEU A 200 21.57 -5.69 -11.02
CA LEU A 200 21.09 -5.59 -9.64
C LEU A 200 21.07 -4.15 -9.12
N ILE A 201 22.05 -3.32 -9.49
CA ILE A 201 22.08 -1.89 -9.16
C ILE A 201 20.92 -1.16 -9.83
N LYS A 202 20.64 -1.48 -11.10
CA LYS A 202 19.51 -0.90 -11.82
C LYS A 202 18.16 -1.29 -11.18
N GLU A 203 17.97 -2.57 -10.87
CA GLU A 203 16.76 -3.05 -10.17
C GLU A 203 16.61 -2.40 -8.79
N GLY A 204 17.72 -2.21 -8.06
CA GLY A 204 17.72 -1.51 -6.78
C GLY A 204 17.31 -0.04 -6.92
N HIS A 205 17.75 0.66 -7.96
CA HIS A 205 17.30 2.02 -8.25
C HIS A 205 15.81 2.11 -8.62
N GLU A 206 15.30 1.16 -9.41
CA GLU A 206 13.86 1.09 -9.74
C GLU A 206 13.00 0.84 -8.49
N LYS A 207 13.50 0.04 -7.54
CA LYS A 207 12.85 -0.18 -6.24
C LYS A 207 12.88 1.07 -5.34
N GLU A 208 13.96 1.85 -5.33
CA GLU A 208 14.04 3.13 -4.61
C GLU A 208 13.02 4.15 -5.16
N GLU A 209 12.93 4.29 -6.48
CA GLU A 209 11.95 5.19 -7.10
C GLU A 209 10.51 4.80 -6.74
N LYS A 210 10.24 3.49 -6.71
CA LYS A 210 8.95 2.96 -6.26
C LYS A 210 8.71 3.25 -4.77
N LEU A 211 9.72 3.09 -3.92
CA LEU A 211 9.63 3.38 -2.48
C LEU A 211 9.32 4.85 -2.22
N GLU A 212 9.97 5.77 -2.93
CA GLU A 212 9.69 7.21 -2.85
C GLU A 212 8.24 7.52 -3.27
N ALA A 213 7.78 6.94 -4.39
CA ALA A 213 6.42 7.12 -4.87
C ALA A 213 5.36 6.61 -3.86
N LEU A 214 5.55 5.41 -3.32
CA LEU A 214 4.65 4.82 -2.31
C LEU A 214 4.64 5.65 -1.02
N THR A 215 5.80 6.14 -0.59
CA THR A 215 5.92 6.97 0.63
C THR A 215 5.18 8.28 0.47
N LYS A 216 5.26 8.90 -0.72
CA LYS A 216 4.52 10.12 -1.05
C LYS A 216 3.01 9.88 -1.07
N GLU A 217 2.56 8.81 -1.72
CA GLU A 217 1.13 8.42 -1.74
C GLU A 217 0.60 8.19 -0.32
N ARG A 218 1.38 7.49 0.54
CA ARG A 218 1.03 7.28 1.94
C ARG A 218 0.87 8.61 2.68
N GLN A 219 1.76 9.56 2.46
CA GLN A 219 1.70 10.87 3.10
C GLN A 219 0.46 11.66 2.67
N GLU A 220 0.10 11.63 1.39
CA GLU A 220 -1.12 12.28 0.86
C GLU A 220 -2.38 11.70 1.52
N ILE A 221 -2.47 10.38 1.67
CA ILE A 221 -3.61 9.72 2.31
C ILE A 221 -3.66 10.00 3.81
N LEU A 222 -2.52 10.10 4.49
CA LEU A 222 -2.47 10.49 5.91
C LEU A 222 -3.00 11.91 6.13
N ILE A 223 -2.64 12.86 5.25
CA ILE A 223 -3.18 14.22 5.28
C ILE A 223 -4.70 14.20 5.07
N LEU A 224 -5.19 13.42 4.09
CA LEU A 224 -6.62 13.26 3.84
C LEU A 224 -7.36 12.63 5.03
N LYS A 225 -6.74 11.67 5.71
CA LYS A 225 -7.30 11.08 6.94
C LYS A 225 -7.40 12.12 8.05
N GLU A 226 -6.40 12.97 8.21
CA GLU A 226 -6.42 14.03 9.23
C GLU A 226 -7.51 15.08 8.95
N THR A 227 -7.71 15.47 7.69
CA THR A 227 -8.79 16.40 7.33
C THR A 227 -10.17 15.80 7.59
N LEU A 228 -10.38 14.53 7.23
CA LEU A 228 -11.62 13.82 7.53
C LEU A 228 -11.87 13.66 9.03
N LEU A 229 -10.83 13.43 9.85
CA LEU A 229 -10.97 13.38 11.31
C LEU A 229 -11.36 14.73 11.90
N LYS A 230 -10.82 15.83 11.37
CA LYS A 230 -11.21 17.19 11.75
C LYS A 230 -12.68 17.46 11.40
N GLU A 231 -13.09 17.10 10.19
CA GLU A 231 -14.48 17.22 9.73
C GLU A 231 -15.44 16.39 10.60
N LYS A 232 -15.09 15.13 10.87
CA LYS A 232 -15.83 14.26 11.79
C LYS A 232 -16.00 14.90 13.17
N ALA A 233 -14.92 15.43 13.75
CA ALA A 233 -14.98 16.07 15.05
C ALA A 233 -15.89 17.32 15.06
N THR A 234 -15.95 18.07 13.94
CA THR A 234 -16.90 19.20 13.83
C THR A 234 -18.35 18.72 13.75
N LEU A 235 -18.62 17.63 13.03
CA LEU A 235 -19.96 17.05 12.93
C LEU A 235 -20.42 16.39 14.22
N GLU A 236 -19.53 15.70 14.95
CA GLU A 236 -19.83 15.15 16.27
C GLU A 236 -20.15 16.25 17.26
N LYS A 237 -19.40 17.36 17.26
CA LYS A 237 -19.75 18.54 18.06
C LYS A 237 -21.10 19.15 17.68
N ALA A 238 -21.45 19.15 16.39
CA ALA A 238 -22.78 19.57 15.95
C ALA A 238 -23.88 18.60 16.42
N SER A 239 -23.58 17.29 16.47
CA SER A 239 -24.47 16.24 16.96
C SER A 239 -24.63 16.21 18.49
N GLU A 240 -23.67 16.74 19.25
CA GLU A 240 -23.75 16.84 20.72
C GLU A 240 -24.14 18.25 21.20
N GLY A 241 -24.22 19.19 20.27
CA GLY A 241 -24.51 20.59 20.52
C GLY A 241 -25.93 20.85 21.03
N GLU A 242 -26.17 22.11 21.38
CA GLU A 242 -27.45 22.55 21.95
C GLU A 242 -28.63 22.35 20.98
N GLU A 243 -28.39 22.51 19.67
CA GLU A 243 -29.40 22.25 18.62
C GLU A 243 -29.78 20.77 18.53
N ALA A 244 -28.83 19.84 18.68
CA ALA A 244 -29.11 18.40 18.69
C ALA A 244 -29.91 17.96 19.92
N ARG A 245 -29.57 18.48 21.10
CA ARG A 245 -30.37 18.26 22.33
C ARG A 245 -31.80 18.77 22.18
N ARG A 246 -31.99 19.91 21.52
CA ARG A 246 -33.33 20.41 21.18
C ARG A 246 -34.03 19.48 20.19
N MET A 247 -33.35 18.97 19.16
CA MET A 247 -33.94 17.99 18.23
C MET A 247 -34.36 16.68 18.92
N GLU A 248 -33.71 16.26 20.00
CA GLU A 248 -34.12 15.11 20.81
C GLU A 248 -35.40 15.34 21.61
N GLN A 249 -35.74 16.60 21.94
CA GLN A 249 -36.95 16.95 22.66
C GLN A 249 -38.22 16.89 21.79
N LEU A 250 -38.08 16.73 20.47
CA LEU A 250 -39.20 16.71 19.54
C LEU A 250 -40.36 15.76 19.93
N PRO A 251 -40.12 14.50 20.38
CA PRO A 251 -41.20 13.60 20.77
C PRO A 251 -42.03 14.16 21.93
N ALA A 252 -41.37 14.78 22.92
CA ALA A 252 -42.05 15.41 24.05
C ALA A 252 -42.87 16.64 23.62
N ILE A 253 -42.38 17.40 22.62
CA ILE A 253 -43.12 18.53 22.05
C ILE A 253 -44.34 18.06 21.26
N ILE A 254 -44.22 16.97 20.49
CA ILE A 254 -45.36 16.36 19.78
C ILE A 254 -46.41 15.87 20.78
N GLU A 255 -46.00 15.24 21.88
CA GLU A 255 -46.91 14.83 22.95
C GLU A 255 -47.59 16.04 23.61
N ASN A 256 -46.83 17.10 23.91
CA ASN A 256 -47.38 18.35 24.41
C ASN A 256 -48.38 18.99 23.44
N TYR A 257 -48.15 18.90 22.13
CA TYR A 257 -49.09 19.39 21.11
C TYR A 257 -50.40 18.59 21.09
N LYS A 258 -50.33 17.25 21.22
CA LYS A 258 -51.53 16.42 21.36
C LYS A 258 -52.34 16.82 22.58
N ASN A 259 -51.67 16.96 23.73
CA ASN A 259 -52.31 17.42 24.96
C ASN A 259 -52.91 18.83 24.80
N TYR A 260 -52.21 19.75 24.14
CA TYR A 260 -52.74 21.08 23.81
C TYR A 260 -54.03 21.00 22.97
N SER A 261 -54.05 20.14 21.93
CA SER A 261 -55.23 19.95 21.10
C SER A 261 -56.42 19.38 21.88
N GLU A 262 -56.16 18.44 22.80
CA GLU A 262 -57.18 17.88 23.70
C GLU A 262 -57.73 18.93 24.68
N LEU A 263 -56.85 19.71 25.33
CA LEU A 263 -57.26 20.81 26.21
C LEU A 263 -58.06 21.87 25.44
N ASN A 264 -57.67 22.20 24.21
CA ASN A 264 -58.38 23.18 23.40
C ASN A 264 -59.81 22.73 23.09
N ARG A 265 -60.00 21.43 22.79
CA ARG A 265 -61.34 20.84 22.65
C ARG A 265 -62.13 20.87 23.96
N GLU A 266 -61.48 20.58 25.09
CA GLU A 266 -62.13 20.66 26.40
C GLU A 266 -62.63 22.09 26.73
N VAL A 267 -61.83 23.12 26.41
CA VAL A 267 -62.25 24.53 26.56
C VAL A 267 -63.46 24.83 25.67
N GLU A 268 -63.47 24.37 24.42
CA GLU A 268 -64.60 24.56 23.51
C GLU A 268 -65.87 23.85 24.00
N ASP A 269 -65.75 22.63 24.54
CA ASP A 269 -66.86 21.90 25.17
C ASP A 269 -67.40 22.61 26.42
N ILE A 270 -66.51 23.15 27.28
CA ILE A 270 -66.90 23.93 28.45
C ILE A 270 -67.64 25.20 28.02
N LYS A 271 -67.15 25.91 26.99
CA LYS A 271 -67.81 27.11 26.43
C LYS A 271 -69.21 26.78 25.91
N ASN A 272 -69.37 25.66 25.21
CA ASN A 272 -70.67 25.18 24.74
C ASN A 272 -71.62 24.82 25.89
N LEU A 273 -71.13 24.17 26.95
CA LEU A 273 -71.92 23.83 28.15
C LEU A 273 -72.35 25.07 28.94
N LYS A 274 -71.46 26.07 29.02
CA LYS A 274 -71.71 27.37 29.64
C LYS A 274 -72.82 28.12 28.91
N SER A 275 -72.72 28.24 27.58
CA SER A 275 -73.75 28.87 26.74
C SER A 275 -75.12 28.21 26.94
N LYS A 276 -75.21 26.87 26.93
CA LYS A 276 -76.45 26.13 27.23
C LYS A 276 -77.00 26.40 28.63
N SER A 277 -76.12 26.58 29.62
CA SER A 277 -76.50 26.87 31.00
C SER A 277 -77.00 28.30 31.17
N GLU A 278 -76.41 29.26 30.46
CA GLU A 278 -76.86 30.66 30.39
C GLU A 278 -78.23 30.77 29.72
N GLU A 279 -78.46 30.10 28.59
CA GLU A 279 -79.77 30.00 27.93
C GLU A 279 -80.83 29.38 28.86
N ARG A 280 -80.47 28.34 29.62
CA ARG A 280 -81.37 27.71 30.58
C ARG A 280 -81.77 28.64 31.72
N ILE A 281 -80.81 29.43 32.24
CA ILE A 281 -81.09 30.44 33.27
C ILE A 281 -82.04 31.51 32.72
N GLU A 282 -81.77 32.02 31.51
CA GLU A 282 -82.62 33.03 30.86
C GLU A 282 -84.05 32.50 30.64
N GLY A 283 -84.20 31.26 30.17
CA GLY A 283 -85.50 30.61 30.01
C GLY A 283 -86.27 30.40 31.32
N LEU A 284 -85.57 30.06 32.41
CA LEU A 284 -86.16 29.93 33.75
C LEU A 284 -86.56 31.30 34.33
N GLU A 285 -85.75 32.34 34.10
CA GLU A 285 -86.06 33.72 34.52
C GLU A 285 -87.28 34.30 33.79
N LEU A 286 -87.42 34.03 32.48
CA LEU A 286 -88.60 34.38 31.69
C LEU A 286 -89.85 33.67 32.21
N THR A 287 -89.75 32.35 32.44
CA THR A 287 -90.85 31.55 33.00
C THR A 287 -91.29 32.07 34.38
N ASN A 288 -90.34 32.52 35.21
CA ASN A 288 -90.64 33.11 36.52
C ASN A 288 -91.39 34.45 36.40
N ARG A 289 -91.00 35.32 35.45
CA ARG A 289 -91.67 36.61 35.20
C ARG A 289 -93.10 36.44 34.69
N ASP A 290 -93.34 35.48 33.79
CA ASP A 290 -94.66 35.25 33.18
C ASP A 290 -95.67 34.60 34.14
N SER A 291 -95.23 33.94 35.21
CA SER A 291 -96.12 33.41 36.26
C SER A 291 -96.82 34.48 37.11
N VAL A 292 -96.47 35.77 36.96
CA VAL A 292 -97.00 36.87 37.78
C VAL A 292 -98.14 37.61 37.03
N GLU A 293 -99.27 36.96 36.83
CA GLU A 293 -100.51 37.68 36.47
C GLU A 293 -101.16 38.28 37.74
N PRO A 294 -101.52 39.58 37.77
CA PRO A 294 -102.11 40.18 38.95
C PRO A 294 -103.50 39.59 39.22
N ILE A 295 -103.61 38.79 40.30
CA ILE A 295 -104.87 38.23 40.80
C ILE A 295 -105.84 39.40 41.07
N ARG A 296 -106.89 39.52 40.25
CA ARG A 296 -107.90 40.59 40.37
C ARG A 296 -108.49 40.60 41.79
N LYS A 297 -108.49 41.78 42.41
CA LYS A 297 -109.03 41.99 43.77
C LYS A 297 -110.51 41.59 43.84
N PRO A 298 -110.98 41.02 44.97
CA PRO A 298 -112.37 40.61 45.11
C PRO A 298 -113.30 41.82 44.91
N LEU A 299 -114.43 41.58 44.24
CA LEU A 299 -115.54 42.53 44.08
C LEU A 299 -116.28 42.73 45.41
N ILE A 300 -115.57 43.25 46.42
CA ILE A 300 -116.15 43.63 47.72
C ILE A 300 -117.31 44.62 47.50
N SER A 301 -117.19 45.47 46.46
CA SER A 301 -118.25 46.41 46.06
C SER A 301 -119.56 45.72 45.66
N GLN A 302 -119.53 44.54 45.03
CA GLN A 302 -120.75 43.83 44.63
C GLN A 302 -121.43 43.13 45.80
N VAL A 303 -120.66 42.63 46.77
CA VAL A 303 -121.21 42.06 48.01
C VAL A 303 -121.87 43.16 48.85
N ILE A 304 -121.23 44.34 48.97
CA ILE A 304 -121.82 45.50 49.65
C ILE A 304 -123.09 45.98 48.91
N ALA A 305 -123.06 46.08 47.58
CA ALA A 305 -124.23 46.48 46.79
C ALA A 305 -125.39 45.49 46.89
N GLY A 306 -125.10 44.19 46.96
CA GLY A 306 -126.08 43.13 47.20
C GLY A 306 -126.73 43.25 48.58
N ILE A 307 -125.94 43.45 49.63
CA ILE A 307 -126.45 43.67 51.00
C ILE A 307 -127.29 44.94 51.07
N VAL A 308 -126.83 46.05 50.46
CA VAL A 308 -127.57 47.33 50.44
C VAL A 308 -128.91 47.19 49.69
N SER A 309 -128.94 46.48 48.57
CA SER A 309 -130.18 46.25 47.80
C SER A 309 -131.16 45.35 48.54
N ILE A 310 -130.67 44.35 49.29
CA ILE A 310 -131.49 43.46 50.11
C ILE A 310 -132.07 44.22 51.31
N VAL A 311 -131.26 45.06 51.97
CA VAL A 311 -131.72 45.93 53.07
C VAL A 311 -132.75 46.94 52.57
N SER A 312 -132.57 47.53 51.38
CA SER A 312 -133.56 48.45 50.82
C SER A 312 -134.88 47.75 50.43
N ALA A 313 -134.82 46.50 49.95
CA ALA A 313 -136.01 45.69 49.65
C ALA A 313 -136.77 45.28 50.92
N LEU A 314 -136.05 44.95 52.01
CA LEU A 314 -136.64 44.66 53.33
C LEU A 314 -137.36 45.88 53.92
N ILE A 315 -136.77 47.08 53.77
CA ILE A 315 -137.40 48.34 54.19
C ILE A 315 -138.69 48.62 53.39
N CYS A 316 -138.70 48.33 52.08
CA CYS A 316 -139.91 48.48 51.26
C CYS A 316 -141.03 47.49 51.61
N LEU A 317 -140.71 46.26 52.05
CA LEU A 317 -141.73 45.27 52.42
C LEU A 317 -142.42 45.60 53.76
N ILE A 318 -141.74 46.31 54.66
CA ILE A 318 -142.28 46.73 55.97
C ILE A 318 -143.28 47.90 55.82
N THR A 319 -143.11 48.77 54.81
CA THR A 319 -144.00 49.93 54.58
C THR A 319 -145.31 49.58 53.85
N LEU A 320 -145.43 48.38 53.28
CA LEU A 320 -146.56 47.95 52.45
C LEU A 320 -147.62 47.09 53.17
N GLY A 321 -147.54 46.93 54.50
CA GLY A 321 -148.65 46.35 55.30
C GLY A 321 -148.99 44.87 54.98
N ILE A 322 -147.97 44.01 54.88
CA ILE A 322 -148.13 42.58 54.57
C ILE A 322 -148.26 41.73 55.85
N ASN A 323 -149.10 40.69 55.79
CA ASN A 323 -149.38 39.68 56.83
C ASN A 323 -148.10 39.10 57.49
N THR A 324 -148.18 38.74 58.79
CA THR A 324 -147.04 38.23 59.58
C THR A 324 -146.31 37.02 58.96
N ALA A 325 -147.02 36.19 58.19
CA ALA A 325 -146.44 35.05 57.48
C ALA A 325 -145.52 35.44 56.29
N GLY A 326 -145.78 36.55 55.60
CA GLY A 326 -144.97 37.00 54.45
C GLY A 326 -143.61 37.55 54.88
N ILE A 327 -143.55 38.17 56.06
CA ILE A 327 -142.32 38.70 56.66
C ILE A 327 -141.35 37.55 57.01
N ILE A 328 -141.85 36.46 57.58
CA ILE A 328 -141.05 35.29 57.97
C ILE A 328 -140.43 34.61 56.73
N SER A 329 -141.20 34.46 55.64
CA SER A 329 -140.69 33.88 54.39
C SER A 329 -139.62 34.76 53.73
N ALA A 330 -139.78 36.09 53.77
CA ALA A 330 -138.78 37.02 53.23
C ALA A 330 -137.47 36.98 54.02
N ILE A 331 -137.55 36.93 55.36
CA ILE A 331 -136.39 36.78 56.24
C ILE A 331 -135.66 35.46 55.97
N ALA A 332 -136.39 34.36 55.79
CA ALA A 332 -135.80 33.06 55.47
C ALA A 332 -135.05 33.07 54.12
N CYS A 333 -135.62 33.67 53.07
CA CYS A 333 -134.95 33.81 51.78
C CYS A 333 -133.69 34.69 51.86
N VAL A 334 -133.71 35.75 52.65
CA VAL A 334 -132.54 36.62 52.87
C VAL A 334 -131.44 35.88 53.63
N LEU A 335 -131.78 35.12 54.66
CA LEU A 335 -130.81 34.30 55.41
C LEU A 335 -130.19 33.21 54.52
N ILE A 336 -130.98 32.57 53.67
CA ILE A 336 -130.48 31.58 52.70
C ILE A 336 -129.58 32.25 51.65
N GLY A 337 -129.98 33.42 51.13
CA GLY A 337 -129.17 34.20 50.18
C GLY A 337 -127.83 34.64 50.79
N LEU A 338 -127.85 35.13 52.03
CA LEU A 338 -126.63 35.47 52.79
C LEU A 338 -125.76 34.24 53.03
N ALA A 339 -126.34 33.10 53.41
CA ALA A 339 -125.60 31.85 53.61
C ALA A 339 -124.95 31.36 52.32
N ILE A 340 -125.63 31.47 51.17
CA ILE A 340 -125.08 31.12 49.85
C ILE A 340 -123.93 32.07 49.48
N ILE A 341 -124.09 33.38 49.67
CA ILE A 341 -123.04 34.38 49.40
C ILE A 341 -121.82 34.12 50.28
N VAL A 342 -122.02 33.87 51.57
CA VAL A 342 -120.93 33.54 52.51
C VAL A 342 -120.22 32.25 52.08
N THR A 343 -120.96 31.22 51.66
CA THR A 343 -120.38 29.95 51.20
C THR A 343 -119.58 30.11 49.90
N ILE A 344 -120.09 30.87 48.94
CA ILE A 344 -119.39 31.17 47.68
C ILE A 344 -118.12 31.97 47.98
N ASN A 345 -118.20 32.98 48.85
CA ASN A 345 -117.05 33.81 49.20
C ASN A 345 -116.00 32.99 49.99
N TYR A 346 -116.43 32.13 50.91
CA TYR A 346 -115.54 31.21 51.63
C TYR A 346 -114.83 30.25 50.67
N ARG A 347 -115.55 29.63 49.72
CA ARG A 347 -114.95 28.78 48.69
C ARG A 347 -114.00 29.55 47.78
N PHE A 348 -114.33 30.78 47.40
CA PHE A 348 -113.47 31.64 46.59
C PHE A 348 -112.18 32.02 47.32
N ILE A 349 -112.26 32.39 48.61
CA ILE A 349 -111.10 32.69 49.45
C ILE A 349 -110.22 31.44 49.60
N ASN A 350 -110.81 30.27 49.83
CA ASN A 350 -110.05 29.03 49.99
C ASN A 350 -109.40 28.58 48.66
N TYR A 351 -110.12 28.71 47.54
CA TYR A 351 -109.58 28.50 46.20
C TYR A 351 -108.41 29.43 45.90
N LYS A 352 -108.54 30.72 46.24
CA LYS A 352 -107.47 31.71 46.11
C LYS A 352 -106.25 31.39 46.97
N ARG A 353 -106.44 31.01 48.24
CA ARG A 353 -105.34 30.61 49.14
C ARG A 353 -104.58 29.40 48.58
N ASN A 354 -105.29 28.40 48.05
CA ASN A 354 -104.66 27.23 47.44
C ASN A 354 -103.90 27.59 46.16
N LEU A 355 -104.44 28.53 45.35
CA LEU A 355 -103.75 29.06 44.16
C LEU A 355 -102.50 29.87 44.53
N GLU A 356 -102.57 30.74 45.54
CA GLU A 356 -101.42 31.49 46.04
C GLU A 356 -100.35 30.56 46.60
N GLN A 357 -100.72 29.53 47.36
CA GLN A 357 -99.77 28.50 47.84
C GLN A 357 -99.15 27.72 46.68
N ALA A 358 -99.93 27.33 45.67
CA ALA A 358 -99.41 26.64 44.49
C ALA A 358 -98.50 27.53 43.65
N SER A 359 -98.79 28.84 43.58
CA SER A 359 -97.96 29.83 42.90
C SER A 359 -96.64 30.06 43.63
N ASN A 360 -96.69 30.31 44.95
CA ASN A 360 -95.49 30.51 45.77
C ASN A 360 -94.60 29.27 45.78
N ASN A 361 -95.18 28.05 45.82
CA ASN A 361 -94.38 26.82 45.76
C ASN A 361 -93.69 26.65 44.40
N LYS A 362 -94.34 27.06 43.29
CA LYS A 362 -93.70 27.07 41.96
C LYS A 362 -92.58 28.11 41.88
N GLU A 363 -92.78 29.29 42.44
CA GLU A 363 -91.77 30.36 42.49
C GLU A 363 -90.53 29.93 43.28
N ILE A 364 -90.71 29.33 44.47
CA ILE A 364 -89.60 28.78 45.27
C ILE A 364 -88.86 27.67 44.52
N MET A 365 -89.58 26.82 43.79
CA MET A 365 -88.98 25.74 43.00
C MET A 365 -88.15 26.29 41.83
N ILE A 366 -88.69 27.26 41.08
CA ILE A 366 -87.98 27.91 39.97
C ILE A 366 -86.76 28.69 40.49
N ALA A 367 -86.87 29.40 41.61
CA ALA A 367 -85.75 30.10 42.23
C ALA A 367 -84.62 29.14 42.65
N ASN A 368 -84.95 28.01 43.27
CA ASN A 368 -83.97 26.98 43.63
C ASN A 368 -83.30 26.36 42.39
N ASP A 369 -84.05 26.13 41.32
CA ASP A 369 -83.49 25.61 40.06
C ASP A 369 -82.60 26.65 39.36
N ILE A 370 -82.92 27.94 39.44
CA ILE A 370 -82.06 29.04 38.99
C ILE A 370 -80.77 29.09 39.81
N ASP A 371 -80.85 29.01 41.14
CA ASP A 371 -79.67 29.04 42.02
C ASP A 371 -78.74 27.85 41.75
N LYS A 372 -79.28 26.64 41.57
CA LYS A 372 -78.49 25.46 41.16
C LYS A 372 -77.85 25.63 39.79
N ALA A 373 -78.57 26.20 38.82
CA ALA A 373 -78.03 26.45 37.49
C ALA A 373 -76.91 27.51 37.52
N ARG A 374 -77.04 28.54 38.37
CA ARG A 374 -75.98 29.54 38.61
C ARG A 374 -74.76 28.93 39.29
N GLU A 375 -74.94 28.05 40.28
CA GLU A 375 -73.83 27.34 40.93
C GLU A 375 -73.07 26.45 39.92
N GLN A 376 -73.81 25.72 39.06
CA GLN A 376 -73.20 24.95 37.98
C GLN A 376 -72.46 25.84 36.98
N LEU A 377 -73.01 27.00 36.64
CA LEU A 377 -72.38 27.97 35.75
C LEU A 377 -71.08 28.53 36.35
N ASP A 378 -71.06 28.86 37.64
CA ASP A 378 -69.86 29.34 38.33
C ASP A 378 -68.77 28.27 38.40
N LEU A 379 -69.15 27.00 38.61
CA LEU A 379 -68.22 25.88 38.56
C LEU A 379 -67.62 25.69 37.16
N LEU A 380 -68.45 25.81 36.11
CA LEU A 380 -67.98 25.77 34.72
C LEU A 380 -67.05 26.94 34.39
N ARG A 381 -67.33 28.14 34.89
CA ARG A 381 -66.46 29.32 34.71
C ARG A 381 -65.09 29.13 35.35
N ARG A 382 -65.03 28.58 36.57
CA ARG A 382 -63.74 28.27 37.23
C ARG A 382 -62.96 27.24 36.43
N ARG A 383 -63.63 26.18 35.97
CA ARG A 383 -62.99 25.13 35.16
C ARG A 383 -62.51 25.67 33.81
N GLU A 384 -63.25 26.57 33.17
CA GLU A 384 -62.83 27.27 31.94
C GLU A 384 -61.50 27.99 32.18
N THR A 385 -61.42 28.82 33.22
CA THR A 385 -60.19 29.57 33.54
C THR A 385 -59.02 28.63 33.86
N GLU A 386 -59.23 27.60 34.68
CA GLU A 386 -58.15 26.65 35.01
C GLU A 386 -57.65 25.87 33.78
N THR A 387 -58.53 25.52 32.85
CA THR A 387 -58.14 24.82 31.62
C THR A 387 -57.49 25.77 30.62
N GLU A 388 -57.95 27.02 30.51
CA GLU A 388 -57.32 28.07 29.69
C GLU A 388 -55.90 28.39 30.18
N ASP A 389 -55.68 28.53 31.50
CA ASP A 389 -54.35 28.75 32.08
C ASP A 389 -53.37 27.60 31.73
N ARG A 390 -53.86 26.35 31.76
CA ARG A 390 -53.08 25.16 31.38
C ARG A 390 -52.80 25.13 29.87
N LEU A 391 -53.77 25.55 29.06
CA LEU A 391 -53.66 25.64 27.62
C LEU A 391 -52.56 26.65 27.23
N ASP A 392 -52.59 27.84 27.83
CA ASP A 392 -51.62 28.91 27.59
C ASP A 392 -50.21 28.49 27.99
N ALA A 393 -50.05 27.84 29.15
CA ALA A 393 -48.77 27.31 29.60
C ALA A 393 -48.19 26.27 28.62
N LYS A 394 -49.05 25.43 28.00
CA LYS A 394 -48.62 24.47 26.98
C LYS A 394 -48.30 25.15 25.65
N TYR A 395 -49.10 26.14 25.25
CA TYR A 395 -48.87 26.93 24.05
C TYR A 395 -47.50 27.62 24.11
N GLU A 396 -47.18 28.29 25.22
CA GLU A 396 -45.90 28.99 25.41
C GLU A 396 -44.70 28.03 25.31
N GLN A 397 -44.79 26.85 25.93
CA GLN A 397 -43.73 25.84 25.87
C GLN A 397 -43.48 25.36 24.43
N ILE A 398 -44.55 25.09 23.67
CA ILE A 398 -44.46 24.62 22.30
C ILE A 398 -43.93 25.75 21.39
N MET A 399 -44.45 26.97 21.53
CA MET A 399 -44.04 28.10 20.71
C MET A 399 -42.58 28.49 20.95
N LYS A 400 -42.12 28.50 22.21
CA LYS A 400 -40.73 28.76 22.53
C LYS A 400 -39.80 27.74 21.87
N TYR A 401 -40.18 26.46 21.83
CA TYR A 401 -39.43 25.43 21.11
C TYR A 401 -39.45 25.70 19.59
N LEU A 402 -40.64 26.00 19.05
CA LEU A 402 -40.85 26.18 17.62
C LEU A 402 -40.04 27.34 17.04
N GLN A 403 -39.94 28.45 17.76
CA GLN A 403 -39.14 29.63 17.39
C GLN A 403 -37.65 29.34 17.17
N HIS A 404 -37.10 28.25 17.69
CA HIS A 404 -35.71 27.87 17.44
C HIS A 404 -35.50 27.29 16.03
N PHE A 405 -36.55 26.79 15.39
CA PHE A 405 -36.48 26.06 14.12
C PHE A 405 -37.30 26.71 13.00
N LEU A 406 -38.37 27.42 13.34
CA LEU A 406 -39.35 28.00 12.43
C LEU A 406 -39.85 29.34 12.97
N GLU A 407 -39.99 30.32 12.08
CA GLU A 407 -40.76 31.54 12.37
C GLU A 407 -42.23 31.24 12.09
N ALA A 408 -43.02 31.07 13.15
CA ALA A 408 -44.47 30.96 13.05
C ALA A 408 -45.15 31.84 14.10
N GLU A 409 -46.24 32.47 13.68
CA GLU A 409 -47.06 33.33 14.52
C GLU A 409 -48.14 32.55 15.28
N GLU A 410 -48.60 31.43 14.71
CA GLU A 410 -49.67 30.59 15.25
C GLU A 410 -49.30 29.11 15.25
N LEU A 411 -49.89 28.35 16.18
CA LEU A 411 -49.70 26.92 16.29
C LEU A 411 -50.76 26.17 15.47
N SER A 412 -50.33 25.45 14.43
CA SER A 412 -51.22 24.63 13.60
C SER A 412 -50.63 23.24 13.32
N GLU A 413 -51.49 22.31 12.91
CA GLU A 413 -51.09 20.95 12.58
C GLU A 413 -50.08 20.92 11.42
N ASP A 414 -50.27 21.76 10.40
CA ASP A 414 -49.34 21.88 9.26
C ASP A 414 -47.95 22.38 9.70
N ILE A 415 -47.90 23.34 10.63
CA ILE A 415 -46.64 23.86 11.16
C ILE A 415 -45.91 22.78 11.97
N MET A 416 -46.61 21.98 12.76
CA MET A 416 -46.03 20.86 13.50
C MET A 416 -45.50 19.76 12.57
N VAL A 417 -46.20 19.47 11.47
CA VAL A 417 -45.71 18.53 10.44
C VAL A 417 -44.45 19.07 9.75
N LYS A 418 -44.41 20.37 9.41
CA LYS A 418 -43.21 21.02 8.85
C LYS A 418 -42.02 20.97 9.82
N LEU A 419 -42.26 21.25 11.10
CA LEU A 419 -41.24 21.17 12.15
C LEU A 419 -40.66 19.75 12.24
N GLN A 420 -41.51 18.74 12.30
CA GLN A 420 -41.10 17.34 12.34
C GLN A 420 -40.26 16.97 11.12
N LYS A 421 -40.68 17.40 9.92
CA LYS A 421 -39.94 17.14 8.68
C LYS A 421 -38.55 17.78 8.70
N ILE A 422 -38.44 19.06 9.07
CA ILE A 422 -37.14 19.77 9.12
C ILE A 422 -36.18 19.09 10.10
N ILE A 423 -36.67 18.71 11.28
CA ILE A 423 -35.83 18.05 12.29
C ILE A 423 -35.42 16.65 11.82
N MET A 424 -36.33 15.88 11.21
CA MET A 424 -36.02 14.58 10.63
C MET A 424 -34.96 14.69 9.54
N ASP A 425 -35.13 15.61 8.59
CA ASP A 425 -34.19 15.85 7.49
C ASP A 425 -32.80 16.25 8.02
N LYS A 426 -32.74 17.15 9.01
CA LYS A 426 -31.49 17.53 9.69
C LYS A 426 -30.81 16.35 10.37
N ARG A 427 -31.56 15.57 11.18
CA ARG A 427 -31.01 14.39 11.89
C ARG A 427 -30.51 13.33 10.92
N GLN A 428 -31.28 13.06 9.86
CA GLN A 428 -30.90 12.09 8.84
C GLN A 428 -29.67 12.58 8.07
N GLY A 429 -29.62 13.86 7.69
CA GLY A 429 -28.47 14.47 7.02
C GLY A 429 -27.19 14.35 7.85
N LEU A 430 -27.25 14.70 9.14
CA LEU A 430 -26.13 14.53 10.08
C LEU A 430 -25.68 13.06 10.17
N SER A 431 -26.62 12.13 10.34
CA SER A 431 -26.32 10.70 10.43
C SER A 431 -25.67 10.16 9.15
N VAL A 432 -26.15 10.58 7.98
CA VAL A 432 -25.61 10.15 6.68
C VAL A 432 -24.20 10.72 6.49
N SER A 433 -23.98 12.00 6.78
CA SER A 433 -22.64 12.61 6.68
C SER A 433 -21.62 11.95 7.60
N VAL A 434 -22.00 11.62 8.84
CA VAL A 434 -21.13 10.89 9.77
C VAL A 434 -20.83 9.48 9.26
N SER A 435 -21.83 8.80 8.68
CA SER A 435 -21.63 7.47 8.07
C SER A 435 -20.67 7.52 6.88
N ASP A 436 -20.85 8.47 5.96
CA ASP A 436 -20.00 8.65 4.77
C ASP A 436 -18.53 8.94 5.17
N ILE A 437 -18.30 9.78 6.17
CA ILE A 437 -16.95 10.04 6.67
C ILE A 437 -16.34 8.79 7.31
N ASN A 438 -17.11 8.01 8.07
CA ASN A 438 -16.61 6.75 8.64
C ASN A 438 -16.25 5.74 7.54
N GLU A 439 -17.04 5.63 6.48
CA GLU A 439 -16.73 4.80 5.32
C GLU A 439 -15.43 5.24 4.64
N LYS A 440 -15.26 6.55 4.39
CA LYS A 440 -14.02 7.11 3.83
C LYS A 440 -12.80 6.88 4.72
N LEU A 441 -12.95 7.03 6.05
CA LEU A 441 -11.87 6.77 7.01
C LEU A 441 -11.47 5.29 7.01
N ASN A 442 -12.43 4.37 6.95
CA ASN A 442 -12.15 2.94 6.86
C ASN A 442 -11.45 2.58 5.54
N ALA A 443 -11.91 3.13 4.42
CA ALA A 443 -11.27 2.94 3.12
C ALA A 443 -9.81 3.44 3.14
N ASN A 444 -9.59 4.65 3.65
CA ASN A 444 -8.24 5.22 3.79
C ASN A 444 -7.35 4.37 4.71
N GLN A 445 -7.89 3.81 5.80
CA GLN A 445 -7.12 2.93 6.68
C GLN A 445 -6.64 1.68 5.93
N ILE A 446 -7.49 1.03 5.15
CA ILE A 446 -7.12 -0.15 4.36
C ILE A 446 -6.00 0.19 3.37
N VAL A 447 -6.10 1.35 2.71
CA VAL A 447 -5.06 1.79 1.76
C VAL A 447 -3.74 2.09 2.47
N ILE A 448 -3.77 2.74 3.64
CA ILE A 448 -2.57 2.99 4.45
C ILE A 448 -1.89 1.67 4.86
N GLU A 449 -2.66 0.69 5.34
CA GLU A 449 -2.10 -0.63 5.72
C GLU A 449 -1.45 -1.32 4.51
N LYS A 450 -2.10 -1.26 3.35
CA LYS A 450 -1.54 -1.81 2.11
C LYS A 450 -0.24 -1.12 1.72
N LEU A 451 -0.19 0.21 1.78
CA LEU A 451 1.02 0.98 1.47
C LEU A 451 2.14 0.70 2.48
N ASN A 452 1.81 0.57 3.77
CA ASN A 452 2.79 0.19 4.80
C ASN A 452 3.43 -1.16 4.48
N TRP A 453 2.62 -2.16 4.12
CA TRP A 453 3.13 -3.47 3.75
C TRP A 453 4.01 -3.44 2.49
N GLU A 454 3.62 -2.67 1.47
CA GLU A 454 4.44 -2.50 0.26
C GLU A 454 5.76 -1.77 0.52
N ILE A 455 5.77 -0.81 1.47
CA ILE A 455 6.98 -0.10 1.91
C ILE A 455 7.89 -1.02 2.73
N GLU A 456 7.33 -1.81 3.65
CA GLU A 456 8.08 -2.77 4.49
C GLU A 456 8.83 -3.80 3.63
N LEU A 457 8.23 -4.26 2.53
CA LEU A 457 8.88 -5.15 1.56
C LEU A 457 10.11 -4.54 0.87
N LEU A 458 10.28 -3.22 0.93
CA LEU A 458 11.33 -2.47 0.26
C LEU A 458 12.33 -1.82 1.23
N GLU A 459 12.17 -1.95 2.55
CA GLU A 459 13.05 -1.30 3.55
C GLU A 459 14.52 -1.72 3.42
N ASP A 460 14.79 -3.00 3.13
CA ASP A 460 16.15 -3.52 3.00
C ASP A 460 16.83 -3.15 1.65
N ASN A 461 16.09 -2.52 0.73
CA ASN A 461 16.58 -2.26 -0.63
C ASN A 461 17.76 -1.29 -0.65
N GLU A 462 17.76 -0.24 0.19
CA GLU A 462 18.84 0.74 0.25
C GLU A 462 20.16 0.06 0.66
N ASP A 463 20.10 -0.82 1.66
CA ASP A 463 21.24 -1.60 2.13
C ASP A 463 21.75 -2.57 1.06
N GLU A 464 20.84 -3.26 0.35
CA GLU A 464 21.19 -4.16 -0.75
C GLU A 464 21.85 -3.40 -1.91
N LEU A 465 21.28 -2.25 -2.28
CA LEU A 465 21.82 -1.37 -3.33
C LEU A 465 23.22 -0.87 -2.98
N ASN A 466 23.44 -0.44 -1.74
CA ASN A 466 24.75 0.01 -1.27
C ASN A 466 25.79 -1.12 -1.27
N ARG A 467 25.40 -2.34 -0.84
CA ARG A 467 26.27 -3.53 -0.91
C ARG A 467 26.65 -3.89 -2.35
N ASN A 468 25.70 -3.78 -3.28
CA ASN A 468 25.92 -4.07 -4.70
C ASN A 468 26.83 -3.03 -5.35
N LYS A 469 26.62 -1.73 -5.07
CA LYS A 469 27.51 -0.64 -5.51
C LYS A 469 28.94 -0.81 -5.01
N HIS A 470 29.12 -1.12 -3.72
CA HIS A 470 30.45 -1.34 -3.15
C HIS A 470 31.18 -2.53 -3.78
N SER A 471 30.46 -3.62 -4.05
CA SER A 471 31.00 -4.80 -4.73
C SER A 471 31.41 -4.47 -6.18
N TYR A 472 30.60 -3.67 -6.87
CA TYR A 472 30.87 -3.19 -8.22
C TYR A 472 32.12 -2.30 -8.29
N GLU A 473 32.26 -1.34 -7.38
CA GLU A 473 33.44 -0.47 -7.30
C GLU A 473 34.74 -1.25 -7.06
N LYS A 474 34.71 -2.24 -6.16
CA LYS A 474 35.87 -3.12 -5.89
C LYS A 474 36.30 -3.91 -7.12
N LEU A 475 35.37 -4.43 -7.90
CA LEU A 475 35.67 -5.18 -9.12
C LEU A 475 36.23 -4.29 -10.22
N ILE A 476 35.73 -3.06 -10.36
CA ILE A 476 36.30 -2.08 -11.27
C ILE A 476 37.73 -1.72 -10.89
N GLN A 477 38.00 -1.44 -9.60
CA GLN A 477 39.36 -1.14 -9.13
C GLN A 477 40.34 -2.28 -9.44
N ARG A 478 39.95 -3.54 -9.22
CA ARG A 478 40.77 -4.69 -9.62
C ARG A 478 41.09 -4.71 -11.11
N GLN A 479 40.11 -4.42 -11.97
CA GLN A 479 40.35 -4.38 -13.43
C GLN A 479 41.27 -3.23 -13.85
N GLU A 480 41.28 -2.11 -13.12
CA GLU A 480 42.19 -1.00 -13.36
C GLU A 480 43.61 -1.33 -12.89
N GLU A 481 43.76 -1.94 -11.72
CA GLU A 481 45.06 -2.44 -11.22
C GLU A 481 45.67 -3.49 -12.15
N ASP A 482 44.85 -4.37 -12.74
CA ASP A 482 45.32 -5.40 -13.68
C ASP A 482 45.74 -4.86 -15.07
N LYS A 483 45.40 -3.60 -15.39
CA LYS A 483 45.78 -2.91 -16.63
C LYS A 483 47.08 -2.12 -16.50
N LEU A 484 47.45 -1.71 -15.30
CA LEU A 484 48.75 -1.10 -14.96
C LEU A 484 49.86 -2.16 -14.93
#